data_AF-A0A8S3JPD9-F1
#
_entry.id   AF-A0A8S3JPD9-F1
#
_cell.length_a   1.000
_cell.length_b   1.000
_cell.length_c   1.000
_cell.angle_alpha   90.00
_cell.angle_beta   90.00
_cell.angle_gamma   90.00
#
_symmetry.space_group_name_H-M   'P 1'
#
loop_
_entity.id
_entity.type
_entity.pdbx_description
1 polymer ?
#
loop_
_entity_poly.entity_id
_entity_poly.type
_entity_poly.pdbx_seq_one_letter_code
_entity_poly.pdbx_strand_id
1 'polypeptide(L)'
;MFNIENFIRSPREPGTYMIKRVKASENDLIYDTTKQKETCVTKGHIWVEGDNKRASYDSRHFGCVARGLVTGRALYVVWPPERFGIKLSPFSDDDYDNDDDD
;
A
#
# COMPACT_ATOMS: atom_id res chain seq x y z
N MET A 1 -9.30 14.17 -1.62
CA MET A 1 -8.00 13.46 -1.54
C MET A 1 -8.05 12.27 -2.48
N PHE A 2 -7.31 12.32 -3.59
CA PHE A 2 -7.31 11.25 -4.60
C PHE A 2 -6.42 10.11 -4.12
N ASN A 3 -6.96 8.89 -4.07
CA ASN A 3 -6.28 7.74 -3.48
C ASN A 3 -5.53 6.94 -4.53
N ILE A 4 -4.27 6.58 -4.25
CA ILE A 4 -3.39 5.86 -5.17
C ILE A 4 -3.25 4.41 -4.73
N GLU A 5 -3.37 3.53 -5.71
CA GLU A 5 -3.19 2.10 -5.53
C GLU A 5 -1.72 1.74 -5.86
N ASN A 6 -1.18 0.77 -5.13
CA ASN A 6 0.21 0.34 -5.23
C ASN A 6 0.25 -1.10 -5.72
N PHE A 7 1.21 -1.40 -6.60
CA PHE A 7 1.53 -2.75 -7.04
C PHE A 7 2.51 -3.36 -6.04
N ILE A 8 2.13 -4.47 -5.41
CA ILE A 8 2.83 -5.06 -4.28
C ILE A 8 3.03 -6.54 -4.55
N ARG A 9 4.26 -7.05 -4.43
CA ARG A 9 4.53 -8.49 -4.46
C ARG A 9 3.84 -9.17 -3.29
N SER A 10 3.18 -10.29 -3.55
CA SER A 10 2.50 -11.03 -2.51
C SER A 10 3.52 -11.59 -1.51
N PRO A 11 3.43 -11.23 -0.21
CA PRO A 11 4.33 -11.78 0.81
C PRO A 11 4.06 -13.26 1.08
N ARG A 12 2.91 -13.78 0.64
CA ARG A 12 2.44 -15.13 0.96
C ARG A 12 2.57 -16.11 -0.20
N GLU A 13 2.47 -15.62 -1.43
CA GLU A 13 2.55 -16.44 -2.63
C GLU A 13 3.58 -15.83 -3.58
N PRO A 14 4.83 -16.34 -3.58
CA PRO A 14 5.88 -15.85 -4.45
C PRO A 14 5.46 -15.91 -5.93
N GLY A 15 5.71 -14.84 -6.67
CA GLY A 15 5.39 -14.74 -8.10
C GLY A 15 4.03 -14.11 -8.40
N THR A 16 3.18 -13.87 -7.40
CA THR A 16 1.93 -13.12 -7.58
C THR A 16 2.02 -11.69 -7.06
N TYR A 17 1.18 -10.82 -7.62
CA TYR A 17 1.12 -9.40 -7.28
C TYR A 17 -0.29 -9.03 -6.82
N MET A 18 -0.35 -8.04 -5.94
CA MET A 18 -1.58 -7.45 -5.43
C MET A 18 -1.60 -5.96 -5.73
N ILE A 19 -2.80 -5.45 -5.99
CA ILE A 19 -3.03 -4.01 -6.07
C ILE A 19 -3.81 -3.60 -4.83
N LYS A 20 -3.19 -2.78 -3.98
CA LYS A 20 -3.78 -2.32 -2.70
C LYS A 20 -3.43 -0.87 -2.40
N ARG A 21 -4.22 -0.25 -1.53
CA ARG A 21 -4.00 1.12 -1.09
C ARG A 21 -3.20 1.15 0.19
N VAL A 22 -2.17 2.01 0.24
CA VAL A 22 -1.49 2.35 1.49
C VAL A 22 -2.41 3.23 2.34
N LYS A 23 -2.68 2.80 3.56
CA LYS A 23 -3.55 3.50 4.53
C LYS A 23 -2.78 4.12 5.68
N ALA A 24 -1.61 3.56 6.00
CA ALA A 24 -0.70 4.04 7.03
C ALA A 24 0.73 3.58 6.69
N SER A 25 1.71 4.30 7.19
CA SER A 25 3.14 4.13 6.96
C SER A 25 3.91 4.07 8.27
N GLU A 26 5.21 3.86 8.20
CA GLU A 26 6.08 3.78 9.38
C GLU A 26 5.73 4.82 10.46
N ASN A 27 5.62 4.34 11.70
CA ASN A 27 5.28 5.09 12.91
C ASN A 27 3.84 5.63 12.97
N ASP A 28 3.01 5.40 11.96
CA ASP A 28 1.59 5.70 12.05
C ASP A 28 0.85 4.68 12.94
N LEU A 29 -0.14 5.19 13.68
CA LEU A 29 -1.09 4.37 14.41
C LEU A 29 -2.35 4.16 13.55
N ILE A 30 -2.69 2.90 13.28
CA ILE A 30 -3.90 2.55 12.53
C ILE A 30 -4.83 1.67 13.36
N TYR A 31 -6.12 1.95 13.31
CA TYR A 31 -7.12 1.11 13.94
C TYR A 31 -7.52 -0.04 12.99
N ASP A 32 -7.12 -1.26 13.32
CA ASP A 32 -7.53 -2.46 12.60
C ASP A 32 -9.00 -2.77 12.94
N THR A 33 -9.89 -2.45 12.01
CA THR A 33 -11.33 -2.68 12.15
C THR A 33 -11.71 -4.16 12.26
N THR A 34 -10.89 -5.08 11.75
CA THR A 34 -11.16 -6.52 11.83
C THR A 34 -10.79 -7.08 13.20
N LYS A 35 -9.65 -6.64 13.76
CA LYS A 35 -9.17 -7.09 15.07
C LYS A 35 -9.66 -6.22 16.24
N GLN A 36 -10.36 -5.13 15.94
CA GLN A 36 -10.79 -4.10 16.90
C GLN A 36 -9.65 -3.59 17.78
N LYS A 37 -8.48 -3.37 17.18
CA LYS A 37 -7.24 -3.05 17.90
C LYS A 37 -6.42 -2.01 17.15
N GLU A 38 -5.81 -1.10 17.90
CA GLU A 38 -4.79 -0.20 17.38
C GLU A 38 -3.50 -0.98 17.09
N THR A 39 -2.97 -0.77 15.88
CA THR A 39 -1.73 -1.36 15.41
C THR A 39 -0.80 -0.23 15.01
N CYS A 40 0.39 -0.21 15.57
CA CYS A 40 1.46 0.69 15.13
C CYS A 40 2.16 0.07 13.93
N VAL A 41 2.34 0.84 12.86
CA VAL A 41 3.11 0.41 11.70
C VAL A 41 4.60 0.53 12.03
N THR A 42 5.29 -0.60 12.01
CA THR A 42 6.72 -0.66 12.32
C THR A 42 7.56 0.02 11.24
N LYS A 43 8.78 0.41 11.62
CA LYS A 43 9.78 0.97 10.70
C LYS A 43 9.96 0.12 9.44
N GLY A 44 10.05 0.76 8.27
CA GLY A 44 10.20 0.10 6.98
C GLY A 44 8.98 -0.70 6.51
N HIS A 45 7.82 -0.58 7.16
CA HIS A 45 6.59 -1.26 6.78
C HIS A 45 5.47 -0.28 6.42
N ILE A 46 4.46 -0.81 5.74
CA ILE A 46 3.24 -0.11 5.35
C ILE A 46 2.01 -0.94 5.72
N TRP A 47 0.90 -0.27 6.00
CA TRP A 47 -0.40 -0.92 6.14
C TRP A 47 -1.19 -0.71 4.86
N VAL A 48 -1.62 -1.80 4.23
CA VAL A 48 -2.38 -1.74 2.97
C VAL A 48 -3.77 -2.35 3.12
N GLU A 49 -4.78 -1.71 2.54
CA GLU A 49 -6.15 -2.21 2.52
C GLU A 49 -6.74 -2.09 1.12
N GLY A 50 -7.56 -3.06 0.74
CA GLY A 50 -8.39 -2.95 -0.47
C GLY A 50 -9.65 -2.13 -0.20
N ASP A 51 -10.22 -1.59 -1.26
CA ASP A 51 -11.51 -0.90 -1.25
C ASP A 51 -12.69 -1.86 -0.97
N ASN A 52 -12.62 -3.10 -1.47
CA ASN A 52 -13.62 -4.12 -1.19
C ASN A 52 -13.33 -4.86 0.13
N LYS A 53 -13.75 -4.26 1.25
CA LYS A 53 -13.50 -4.79 2.61
C LYS A 53 -13.90 -6.25 2.84
N ARG A 54 -14.93 -6.75 2.13
CA ARG A 54 -15.51 -8.10 2.32
C ARG A 54 -14.80 -9.20 1.54
N ALA A 55 -14.17 -8.86 0.42
CA ALA A 55 -13.49 -9.82 -0.45
C ALA A 55 -11.97 -9.61 -0.50
N SER A 56 -11.47 -8.48 0.03
CA SER A 56 -10.05 -8.14 0.01
C SER A 56 -9.30 -8.88 1.12
N TYR A 57 -8.34 -9.71 0.70
CA TYR A 57 -7.23 -10.15 1.53
C TYR A 57 -6.15 -9.06 1.53
N ASP A 58 -5.85 -8.50 2.70
CA ASP A 58 -4.98 -7.31 2.89
C ASP A 58 -4.40 -7.26 4.32
N SER A 59 -3.82 -6.14 4.75
CA SER A 59 -3.11 -6.02 6.04
C SER A 59 -3.94 -6.36 7.25
N ARG A 60 -5.27 -6.25 7.17
CA ARG A 60 -6.17 -6.72 8.24
C ARG A 60 -6.03 -8.22 8.52
N HIS A 61 -5.58 -8.98 7.52
CA HIS A 61 -5.40 -10.43 7.60
C HIS A 61 -3.93 -10.81 7.85
N PHE A 62 -2.99 -10.29 7.05
CA PHE A 62 -1.57 -10.68 7.11
C PHE A 62 -0.68 -9.70 7.89
N GLY A 63 -1.20 -8.55 8.32
CA GLY A 63 -0.44 -7.51 9.03
C GLY A 63 0.27 -6.50 8.12
N CYS A 64 1.24 -5.80 8.68
CA CYS A 64 2.04 -4.81 7.94
C CYS A 64 2.88 -5.51 6.85
N VAL A 65 3.09 -4.83 5.73
CA VAL A 65 3.90 -5.32 4.60
C VAL A 65 5.22 -4.56 4.58
N ALA A 66 6.33 -5.25 4.35
CA ALA A 66 7.62 -4.61 4.14
C ALA A 66 7.55 -3.68 2.90
N ARG A 67 8.03 -2.45 3.04
CA ARG A 67 7.98 -1.43 1.97
C ARG A 67 8.68 -1.90 0.69
N GLY A 68 9.78 -2.65 0.78
CA GLY A 68 10.50 -3.22 -0.36
C GLY A 68 9.72 -4.25 -1.21
N LEU A 69 8.53 -4.66 -0.77
CA LEU A 69 7.62 -5.47 -1.59
C LEU A 69 6.78 -4.64 -2.55
N VAL A 70 6.74 -3.31 -2.39
CA VAL A 70 6.10 -2.40 -3.35
C VAL A 70 6.96 -2.34 -4.61
N THR A 71 6.38 -2.68 -5.76
CA THR A 71 7.07 -2.71 -7.05
C THR A 71 6.60 -1.63 -8.02
N GLY A 72 5.59 -0.85 -7.65
CA GLY A 72 5.10 0.23 -8.50
C GLY A 72 3.89 0.95 -7.93
N ARG A 73 3.57 2.10 -8.52
CA ARG A 73 2.46 2.98 -8.13
C ARG A 73 1.56 3.25 -9.33
N ALA A 74 0.25 3.32 -9.09
CA ALA A 74 -0.70 3.74 -10.11
C ALA A 74 -0.61 5.26 -10.33
N LEU A 75 0.05 5.67 -11.41
CA LEU A 75 0.30 7.08 -11.73
C LEU A 75 -0.88 7.76 -12.44
N TYR A 76 -1.62 7.03 -13.28
CA TYR A 76 -2.70 7.57 -14.10
C TYR A 76 -3.99 6.76 -13.94
N VAL A 77 -5.12 7.46 -13.89
CA VAL A 77 -6.44 6.85 -14.06
C VAL A 77 -6.90 7.16 -15.48
N VAL A 78 -7.25 6.12 -16.23
CA VAL A 78 -7.70 6.23 -17.62
C VAL A 78 -9.24 6.24 -17.72
N TRP A 79 -9.93 5.60 -16.76
CA TRP A 79 -11.38 5.42 -16.77
C TRP A 79 -11.96 5.46 -15.34
N PRO A 80 -13.21 5.93 -15.13
CA PRO A 80 -14.09 6.55 -16.12
C PRO A 80 -13.57 7.94 -16.57
N PRO A 81 -14.01 8.47 -17.73
CA PRO A 81 -13.41 9.67 -18.34
C PRO A 81 -13.41 10.88 -17.41
N GLU A 82 -14.39 10.97 -16.51
CA GLU A 82 -14.50 12.03 -15.51
C GLU A 82 -13.38 11.96 -14.45
N ARG A 83 -12.66 10.83 -14.37
CA ARG A 83 -11.51 10.61 -13.49
C ARG A 83 -10.18 10.56 -14.25
N PHE A 84 -10.18 10.88 -15.55
CA PHE A 84 -8.96 10.86 -16.35
C PHE A 84 -7.92 11.86 -15.79
N GLY A 85 -6.72 11.38 -15.49
CA GLY A 85 -5.64 12.26 -15.03
C GLY A 85 -4.56 11.59 -14.18
N ILE A 86 -3.54 12.39 -13.84
CA ILE A 86 -2.45 12.00 -12.95
C ILE A 86 -2.94 11.98 -11.51
N LYS A 87 -2.62 10.91 -10.78
CA LYS A 87 -2.70 10.91 -9.33
C LYS A 87 -1.30 11.11 -8.76
N LEU A 88 -1.02 12.31 -8.27
CA LEU A 88 0.17 12.58 -7.46
C LEU A 88 -0.09 12.09 -6.03
N SER A 89 0.84 11.30 -5.49
CA SER A 89 0.81 10.93 -4.07
C SER A 89 1.80 11.80 -3.29
N PRO A 90 1.52 12.09 -2.02
CA PRO A 90 2.46 12.77 -1.13
C PRO A 90 3.65 11.89 -0.73
N PHE A 91 3.64 10.57 -1.01
CA PHE A 91 4.84 9.75 -0.89
C PHE A 91 5.80 10.15 -2.00
N SER A 92 6.91 10.78 -1.62
CA SER A 92 8.03 11.13 -2.49
C SER A 92 8.69 9.87 -3.03
N ASP A 93 9.07 9.91 -4.30
CA ASP A 93 9.86 8.85 -4.91
C ASP A 93 11.29 8.82 -4.34
N ASP A 94 11.73 9.92 -3.70
CA ASP A 94 13.03 10.09 -3.03
C ASP A 94 13.28 9.15 -1.83
N ASP A 95 12.24 8.44 -1.37
CA ASP A 95 12.33 7.47 -0.27
C ASP A 95 12.75 6.06 -0.73
N TYR A 96 12.90 5.82 -2.05
CA TYR A 96 13.18 4.49 -2.62
C TYR A 96 14.65 4.27 -3.00
N ASP A 97 15.46 5.31 -3.02
CA ASP A 97 16.91 5.22 -3.26
C ASP A 97 17.62 5.25 -1.91
N ASN A 98 18.18 4.13 -1.41
CA ASN A 98 19.28 4.15 -0.41
C ASN A 98 19.84 2.78 0.04
N ASP A 99 19.65 1.63 -0.64
CA ASP A 99 20.21 0.36 -0.11
C ASP A 99 20.79 -0.63 -1.15
N ASP A 100 20.97 -0.26 -2.43
CA ASP A 100 21.51 -1.18 -3.46
C ASP A 100 22.93 -0.85 -3.96
N ASP A 101 23.73 -0.06 -3.22
CA ASP A 101 25.16 0.12 -3.46
C ASP A 101 26.00 -0.71 -2.46
N ASP A 102 26.19 -2.00 -2.73
CA ASP A 102 27.33 -2.81 -2.26
C ASP A 102 27.58 -4.02 -3.19
#